data_AF-A0A971BP92-F1
#
_entry.id   AF-A0A971BP92-F1
#
_cell.length_a   1.000
_cell.length_b   1.000
_cell.length_c   1.000
_cell.angle_alpha   90.00
_cell.angle_beta   90.00
_cell.angle_gamma   90.00
#
_symmetry.space_group_name_H-M   'P 1'
#
loop_
_entity.id
_entity.type
_entity.pdbx_description
1 polymer ?
#
loop_
_entity_poly.entity_id
_entity_poly.type
_entity_poly.pdbx_seq_one_letter_code
_entity_poly.pdbx_strand_id
1 'polypeptide(L)' 'MATVSFQGVTRRFPGATRNAVDALDLEIRDGEFLVLVGPSGCGKTTTLRMLAGLDPVD' A
#
# COMPACT_ATOMS: atom_id res chain seq x y z
N MET A 1 -4.28 15.74 -12.47
CA MET A 1 -3.21 14.83 -12.91
C MET A 1 -2.10 14.93 -11.87
N ALA A 2 -1.83 13.83 -11.18
CA ALA A 2 -1.01 13.78 -9.97
C ALA A 2 -0.22 12.47 -9.91
N THR A 3 1.02 12.57 -9.45
CA THR A 3 1.86 11.42 -9.11
C THR A 3 1.54 10.93 -7.70
N VAL A 4 1.65 9.62 -7.47
CA VAL A 4 1.56 9.00 -6.14
C VAL A 4 2.90 8.38 -5.78
N SER A 5 3.36 8.59 -4.54
CA SER A 5 4.57 7.96 -4.01
C SER A 5 4.36 7.40 -2.61
N PHE A 6 4.68 6.12 -2.42
CA PHE A 6 4.95 5.51 -1.11
C PHE A 6 6.45 5.36 -0.92
N GLN A 7 6.93 5.70 0.27
CA GLN A 7 8.35 5.65 0.64
C GLN A 7 8.48 4.87 1.95
N GLY A 8 8.94 3.62 1.87
CA GLY A 8 9.08 2.73 3.02
C GLY A 8 7.79 2.53 3.84
N VAL A 9 6.62 2.65 3.21
CA VAL A 9 5.33 2.63 3.92
C VAL A 9 5.11 1.25 4.53
N THR A 10 4.88 1.24 5.83
CA THR A 10 4.54 0.03 6.57
C THR A 10 3.08 0.12 7.00
N ARG A 11 2.44 -1.03 7.20
CA ARG A 11 1.14 -1.08 7.87
C ARG A 11 1.02 -2.34 8.68
N ARG A 12 0.80 -2.19 9.99
CA ARG A 12 0.51 -3.30 10.90
C ARG A 12 -0.79 -3.07 11.64
N PHE A 13 -1.64 -4.09 11.68
CA PHE A 13 -2.88 -4.05 12.45
C PHE A 13 -2.65 -4.43 13.92
N PRO A 14 -3.45 -3.90 14.86
CA PRO A 14 -3.34 -4.26 16.28
C PRO A 14 -3.45 -5.78 16.49
N GLY A 15 -2.53 -6.33 17.28
CA GLY A 15 -2.47 -7.76 17.58
C GLY A 15 -1.89 -8.64 16.46
N ALA A 16 -1.53 -8.09 15.31
CA ALA A 16 -0.87 -8.85 14.25
C ALA A 16 0.62 -9.11 14.59
N THR A 17 1.07 -10.34 14.39
CA THR A 17 2.48 -10.75 14.54
C THR A 17 3.35 -10.36 13.34
N ARG A 18 2.72 -10.03 12.20
CA ARG A 18 3.38 -9.63 10.96
C ARG A 18 2.79 -8.33 10.41
N ASN A 19 3.61 -7.59 9.68
CA ASN A 19 3.16 -6.44 8.92
C ASN A 19 2.26 -6.88 7.76
N ALA A 20 1.17 -6.15 7.52
CA ALA A 20 0.28 -6.38 6.38
C ALA A 20 0.87 -5.80 5.09
N VAL A 21 1.59 -4.69 5.22
CA VAL A 21 2.49 -4.10 4.22
C VAL A 21 3.79 -3.77 4.94
N ASP A 22 4.94 -4.12 4.37
CA ASP A 22 6.24 -4.01 5.03
C ASP A 22 7.20 -3.23 4.14
N ALA A 23 7.57 -2.02 4.55
CA ALA A 23 8.50 -1.13 3.84
C ALA A 23 8.23 -1.01 2.32
N LEU A 24 7.00 -0.68 1.94
CA LEU A 24 6.61 -0.54 0.54
C LEU A 24 7.10 0.77 -0.07
N ASP A 25 7.94 0.65 -1.10
CA ASP A 25 8.25 1.71 -2.05
C ASP A 25 7.42 1.51 -3.33
N LEU A 26 6.67 2.53 -3.72
CA LEU A 26 5.82 2.51 -4.91
C LEU A 26 5.74 3.91 -5.52
N GLU A 27 5.97 4.03 -6.81
CA GLU A 27 5.75 5.24 -7.57
C GLU A 27 4.71 4.95 -8.67
N ILE A 28 3.65 5.76 -8.73
CA ILE A 28 2.64 5.69 -9.79
C ILE A 28 2.67 7.03 -10.51
N ARG A 29 3.06 7.00 -11.78
CA ARG A 29 3.17 8.20 -12.60
C ARG A 29 1.79 8.69 -13.00
N ASP A 30 1.72 9.97 -13.33
CA ASP A 30 0.49 10.55 -13.84
C ASP A 30 0.00 9.82 -15.10
N GLY A 31 -1.27 9.41 -15.10
CA GLY A 31 -1.88 8.64 -16.18
C GLY A 31 -1.49 7.15 -16.26
N GLU A 32 -0.67 6.64 -15.33
CA GLU A 32 -0.26 5.24 -15.30
C GLU A 32 -1.43 4.31 -14.90
N PHE A 33 -1.56 3.18 -15.60
CA PHE A 33 -2.47 2.11 -15.23
C PHE A 33 -1.72 0.98 -14.53
N LEU A 34 -1.89 0.88 -13.21
CA LEU A 34 -1.22 -0.10 -12.36
C LEU A 34 -2.18 -1.17 -11.85
N VAL A 35 -1.72 -2.43 -11.80
CA VAL A 35 -2.46 -3.57 -11.24
C VAL A 35 -1.64 -4.24 -10.14
N LEU A 36 -2.24 -4.46 -8.96
CA LEU A 36 -1.61 -5.21 -7.87
C LEU A 36 -2.02 -6.68 -7.91
N VAL A 37 -1.04 -7.59 -8.02
CA VAL A 37 -1.26 -9.05 -8.08
C VAL A 37 -0.47 -9.74 -6.96
N GLY A 38 -1.07 -10.78 -6.36
CA GLY A 38 -0.41 -11.60 -5.36
C GLY A 38 -1.41 -12.46 -4.57
N PRO A 39 -0.92 -13.42 -3.75
CA PRO A 39 -1.76 -14.33 -2.96
C PRO A 39 -2.73 -13.62 -2.01
N SER A 40 -3.75 -14.32 -1.52
CA SER A 40 -4.64 -13.77 -0.48
C SER A 40 -3.85 -13.39 0.77
N GLY A 41 -4.16 -12.22 1.36
CA GLY A 41 -3.50 -11.72 2.57
C GLY A 41 -2.12 -11.07 2.38
N CYS A 42 -1.65 -10.85 1.14
CA CYS A 42 -0.34 -10.23 0.88
C CYS A 42 -0.30 -8.69 0.92
N GLY A 43 -1.37 -8.03 1.39
CA GLY A 43 -1.38 -6.57 1.56
C GLY A 43 -2.07 -5.74 0.47
N LYS A 44 -2.52 -6.31 -0.66
CA LYS A 44 -3.14 -5.56 -1.78
C LYS A 44 -4.23 -4.57 -1.37
N THR A 45 -5.27 -5.06 -0.67
CA THR A 45 -6.39 -4.23 -0.22
C THR A 45 -5.92 -3.19 0.79
N THR A 46 -4.98 -3.54 1.66
CA THR A 46 -4.36 -2.61 2.61
C THR A 46 -3.64 -1.47 1.88
N THR A 47 -2.82 -1.78 0.87
CA THR A 47 -2.14 -0.80 0.01
C THR A 47 -3.14 0.14 -0.69
N LEU A 48 -4.22 -0.40 -1.27
CA LEU A 48 -5.24 0.41 -1.93
C LEU A 48 -6.03 1.30 -0.96
N ARG A 49 -6.27 0.82 0.27
CA ARG A 49 -6.94 1.62 1.31
C ARG A 49 -6.04 2.75 1.82
N MET A 50 -4.75 2.49 1.99
CA MET A 50 -3.76 3.54 2.29
C MET A 50 -3.73 4.60 1.18
N LEU A 51 -3.71 4.16 -0.07
CA LEU A 51 -3.72 5.05 -1.24
C LEU A 51 -4.98 5.94 -1.28
N ALA A 52 -6.14 5.36 -0.94
CA ALA A 52 -7.41 6.07 -0.88
C ALA A 52 -7.57 6.97 0.36
N GLY A 53 -6.58 7.02 1.27
CA GLY A 53 -6.67 7.75 2.53
C GLY A 53 -7.63 7.12 3.55
N LEU A 54 -7.97 5.84 3.39
CA LEU A 54 -8.87 5.10 4.28
C LEU A 54 -8.14 4.38 5.42
N ASP A 55 -6.85 4.14 5.26
CA ASP A 55 -5.95 3.65 6.31
C ASP A 55 -4.70 4.57 6.34
N PRO A 56 -4.05 4.75 7.50
CA PRO A 56 -2.82 5.53 7.60
C PRO A 56 -1.62 4.77 6.99
N VAL A 57 -0.55 5.51 6.70
CA VAL A 57 0.67 5.07 5.99
C VAL A 57 1.87 4.85 6.92
N ASP A 58 1.60 4.59 8.20
CA ASP A 58 2.59 4.40 9.28
C ASP A 58 2.87 2.92 9.63
#